data_AF-A0A7Y3E3K3-F1
#
_entry.id   AF-A0A7Y3E3K3-F1
#
_cell.length_a   1.000
_cell.length_b   1.000
_cell.length_c   1.000
_cell.angle_alpha   90.00
_cell.angle_beta   90.00
_cell.angle_gamma   90.00
#
_symmetry.space_group_name_H-M   'P 1'
#
loop_
_entity.id
_entity.type
_entity.pdbx_description
1 polymer ?
#
loop_
_entity_poly.entity_id
_entity_poly.type
_entity_poly.pdbx_seq_one_letter_code
_entity_poly.pdbx_strand_id
1 'polypeptide(L)'
;MRLHVPAAVRPGRIALLLLSLCFALVLSQVAQAQSTTETAYQVPDQAIVDVVDVLPTPSVALGPNRDWMLLIQYPSYPPIAELAERELKLAGVRIKPSIDGRSRTRGAIGLSVRRLRDLQATPVSGLPEDPRLGNID
;
A
#
# COMPACT_ATOMS: atom_id res chain seq x y z
N MET A 1 -38.31 -29.59 -63.63
CA MET A 1 -37.32 -29.55 -62.53
C MET A 1 -36.53 -28.26 -62.67
N ARG A 2 -36.92 -27.18 -61.97
CA ARG A 2 -36.30 -25.85 -62.13
C ARG A 2 -35.01 -25.78 -61.30
N LEU A 3 -33.89 -25.56 -61.97
CA LEU A 3 -32.61 -25.28 -61.31
C LEU A 3 -32.64 -23.85 -60.74
N HIS A 4 -32.47 -23.76 -59.43
CA HIS A 4 -32.38 -22.52 -58.67
C HIS A 4 -30.98 -21.90 -58.90
N VAL A 5 -30.90 -20.88 -59.74
CA VAL A 5 -29.65 -20.12 -59.97
C VAL A 5 -29.48 -19.12 -58.82
N PRO A 6 -28.38 -19.15 -58.04
CA PRO A 6 -28.18 -18.20 -56.96
C PRO A 6 -27.86 -16.81 -57.51
N ALA A 7 -28.49 -15.79 -56.93
CA ALA A 7 -28.38 -14.40 -57.34
C ALA A 7 -26.92 -13.90 -57.26
N ALA A 8 -26.37 -13.48 -58.40
CA ALA A 8 -25.07 -12.86 -58.48
C ALA A 8 -25.02 -11.57 -57.65
N VAL A 9 -24.13 -11.53 -56.66
CA VAL A 9 -23.90 -10.36 -55.82
C VAL A 9 -23.29 -9.25 -56.70
N ARG A 10 -23.95 -8.10 -56.77
CA ARG A 10 -23.48 -6.96 -57.57
C ARG A 10 -22.11 -6.46 -57.05
N PRO A 11 -21.13 -6.17 -57.92
CA PRO A 11 -19.75 -5.85 -57.52
C PRO A 11 -19.64 -4.66 -56.56
N GLY A 12 -20.56 -3.68 -56.65
CA GLY A 12 -20.61 -2.54 -55.74
C GLY A 12 -20.96 -2.90 -54.29
N ARG A 13 -21.69 -3.99 -54.04
CA ARG A 13 -21.98 -4.48 -52.68
C ARG A 13 -20.76 -5.12 -52.03
N ILE A 14 -19.93 -5.80 -52.82
CA ILE A 14 -18.68 -6.41 -52.36
C ILE A 14 -17.68 -5.31 -52.00
N ALA A 15 -17.55 -4.28 -52.83
CA ALA A 15 -16.69 -3.12 -52.55
C ALA A 15 -17.10 -2.39 -51.26
N LEU A 16 -18.41 -2.20 -51.03
CA LEU A 16 -18.92 -1.56 -49.82
C LEU A 16 -18.65 -2.39 -48.55
N LEU A 17 -18.81 -3.72 -48.63
CA LEU A 17 -18.52 -4.65 -47.53
C LEU A 17 -17.03 -4.72 -47.22
N LEU A 18 -16.17 -4.68 -48.24
CA LEU A 18 -14.70 -4.64 -48.06
C LEU A 18 -14.25 -3.32 -47.43
N LEU A 19 -14.87 -2.19 -47.83
CA LEU A 19 -14.58 -0.89 -47.26
C LEU A 19 -15.02 -0.81 -45.78
N SER A 20 -16.21 -1.32 -45.44
CA SER A 20 -16.66 -1.34 -44.04
C SER A 20 -15.81 -2.28 -43.18
N LEU A 21 -15.35 -3.40 -43.74
CA LEU A 21 -14.46 -4.34 -43.04
C LEU A 21 -13.08 -3.72 -42.80
N CYS A 22 -12.51 -3.03 -43.79
CA CYS A 22 -11.27 -2.30 -43.62
C CYS A 22 -11.40 -1.19 -42.57
N PHE A 23 -12.50 -0.44 -42.60
CA PHE A 23 -12.76 0.63 -41.63
C PHE A 23 -12.89 0.08 -40.20
N ALA A 24 -13.60 -1.05 -40.02
CA ALA A 24 -13.70 -1.74 -38.74
C ALA A 24 -12.34 -2.26 -38.23
N LEU A 25 -11.50 -2.78 -39.14
CA LEU A 25 -10.14 -3.22 -38.79
C LEU A 25 -9.27 -2.05 -38.30
N VAL A 26 -9.35 -0.89 -38.95
CA VAL A 26 -8.59 0.30 -38.57
C VAL A 26 -9.05 0.83 -37.21
N LEU A 27 -10.36 0.86 -36.94
CA LEU A 27 -10.91 1.25 -35.64
C LEU A 27 -10.45 0.35 -34.48
N SER A 28 -10.32 -0.96 -34.73
CA SER A 28 -9.86 -1.91 -33.70
C SER A 28 -8.39 -1.71 -33.31
N GLN A 29 -7.54 -1.18 -34.20
CA GLN A 29 -6.12 -0.89 -33.92
C GLN A 29 -5.98 0.36 -33.01
N VAL A 30 -6.83 1.37 -33.21
CA VAL A 30 -6.83 2.60 -32.40
C VAL A 30 -7.27 2.31 -30.95
N ALA A 31 -8.16 1.35 -30.73
CA ALA A 31 -8.58 0.93 -29.39
C ALA A 31 -7.45 0.26 -28.59
N GLN A 32 -6.52 -0.44 -29.24
CA GLN A 32 -5.37 -1.09 -28.57
C GLN A 32 -4.22 -0.13 -28.24
N ALA A 33 -4.19 1.07 -28.84
CA ALA A 33 -3.19 2.10 -28.56
C ALA A 33 -3.40 2.80 -27.20
N GLN A 34 -4.51 2.54 -26.51
CA GLN A 34 -4.73 2.96 -25.12
C GLN A 34 -4.02 2.00 -24.16
N SER A 35 -2.70 1.86 -24.29
CA SER A 35 -1.91 1.25 -23.22
C SER A 35 -1.88 2.23 -22.05
N THR A 36 -2.70 1.98 -21.03
CA THR A 36 -2.45 2.53 -19.69
C THR A 36 -1.11 1.97 -19.24
N THR A 37 -0.04 2.74 -19.37
CA THR A 37 1.19 2.47 -18.65
C THR A 37 0.82 2.60 -17.17
N GLU A 38 0.40 1.51 -16.55
CA GLU A 38 0.45 1.41 -15.10
C GLU A 38 1.93 1.54 -14.77
N THR A 39 2.35 2.74 -14.38
CA THR A 39 3.66 2.93 -13.78
C THR A 39 3.66 2.10 -12.51
N ALA A 40 4.18 0.87 -12.60
CA ALA A 40 4.36 0.00 -11.46
C ALA A 40 5.15 0.75 -10.38
N TYR A 41 4.87 0.46 -9.11
CA TYR A 41 5.54 1.10 -7.99
C TYR A 41 7.06 0.99 -8.15
N GLN A 42 7.75 2.13 -8.23
CA GLN A 42 9.19 2.18 -8.36
C GLN A 42 9.80 2.35 -6.98
N VAL A 43 10.65 1.41 -6.59
CA VAL A 43 11.48 1.51 -5.38
C VAL A 43 12.72 2.33 -5.75
N PRO A 44 13.08 3.36 -4.96
CA PRO A 44 14.31 4.11 -5.19
C PRO A 44 15.55 3.24 -4.95
N ASP A 45 16.73 3.73 -5.31
CA ASP A 45 17.99 3.05 -5.00
C ASP A 45 18.13 2.77 -3.49
N GLN A 46 18.78 1.64 -3.17
CA GLN A 46 18.86 1.13 -1.79
C GLN A 46 19.41 2.15 -0.80
N ALA A 47 20.38 2.98 -1.21
CA ALA A 47 20.94 4.01 -0.35
C ALA A 47 19.90 5.02 0.16
N ILE A 48 18.86 5.30 -0.62
CA ILE A 48 17.75 6.17 -0.21
C ILE A 48 16.81 5.42 0.72
N VAL A 49 16.49 4.16 0.40
CA VAL A 49 15.66 3.30 1.23
C VAL A 49 16.24 3.18 2.64
N ASP A 50 17.55 2.90 2.76
CA ASP A 50 18.22 2.72 4.05
C ASP A 50 18.15 3.98 4.93
N VAL A 51 18.24 5.17 4.33
CA VAL A 51 18.16 6.45 5.04
C VAL A 51 16.73 6.76 5.48
N VAL A 52 15.73 6.40 4.67
CA VAL A 52 14.31 6.66 4.96
C VAL A 52 13.78 5.68 6.00
N ASP A 53 14.10 4.39 5.85
CA ASP A 53 13.55 3.32 6.69
C ASP A 53 14.33 3.10 8.01
N VAL A 54 15.42 3.86 8.24
CA VAL A 54 16.16 3.81 9.50
C VAL A 54 15.25 4.06 10.69
N LEU A 55 15.35 3.24 11.73
CA LEU A 55 14.55 3.40 12.93
C LEU A 55 14.91 4.73 13.63
N PRO A 56 13.91 5.53 14.04
CA PRO A 56 14.17 6.74 14.79
C PRO A 56 14.69 6.42 16.19
N THR A 57 15.37 7.40 16.79
CA THR A 57 15.80 7.33 18.19
C THR A 57 14.63 6.96 19.10
N PRO A 58 14.78 5.95 19.98
CA PRO A 58 13.75 5.56 20.93
C PRO A 58 13.31 6.73 21.82
N SER A 59 12.03 6.73 22.21
CA SER A 59 11.59 7.58 23.33
C SER A 59 12.06 6.97 24.65
N VAL A 60 12.21 7.82 25.67
CA VAL A 60 12.72 7.42 26.98
C VAL A 60 11.74 7.82 28.07
N ALA A 61 11.34 6.85 28.88
CA ALA A 61 10.63 7.11 30.14
C ALA A 61 11.53 6.73 31.32
N LEU A 62 11.65 7.61 32.32
CA LEU A 62 12.48 7.36 33.50
C LEU A 62 11.64 6.74 34.62
N GLY A 63 12.19 5.74 35.30
CA GLY A 63 11.59 5.20 36.51
C GLY A 63 11.58 6.23 37.64
N PRO A 64 10.66 6.12 38.62
CA PRO A 64 10.52 7.10 39.71
C PRO A 64 11.81 7.36 40.49
N ASN A 65 12.58 6.29 40.75
CA ASN A 65 13.84 6.35 41.49
C ASN A 65 15.06 6.65 40.61
N ARG A 66 14.88 6.81 39.29
CA ARG A 66 15.96 7.04 38.31
C ARG A 66 17.08 5.98 38.34
N ASP A 67 16.75 4.74 38.69
CA ASP A 67 17.64 3.59 38.56
C ASP A 67 17.54 2.93 37.17
N TRP A 68 16.38 3.10 36.53
CA TRP A 68 15.99 2.46 35.28
C TRP A 68 15.41 3.49 34.31
N MET A 69 15.59 3.24 33.02
CA MET A 69 14.87 3.88 31.94
C MET A 69 14.19 2.81 31.06
N LEU A 70 13.02 3.14 30.56
CA LEU A 70 12.35 2.41 29.50
C LEU A 70 12.71 3.07 28.17
N LEU A 71 13.21 2.27 27.23
CA LEU A 71 13.41 2.63 25.84
C LEU A 71 12.23 2.13 25.03
N ILE A 72 11.56 3.06 24.36
CA ILE A 72 10.35 2.82 23.58
C ILE A 72 10.71 2.98 22.10
N GLN A 73 10.75 1.85 21.39
CA GLN A 73 11.02 1.84 19.96
C GLN A 73 9.73 2.00 19.17
N TYR A 74 9.77 2.91 18.20
CA TYR A 74 8.68 3.14 17.29
C TYR A 74 9.14 2.92 15.84
N PRO A 75 8.21 2.63 14.91
CA PRO A 75 8.53 2.53 13.50
C PRO A 75 8.81 3.93 12.93
N SER A 76 9.59 3.96 11.85
CA SER A 76 9.88 5.17 11.07
C SER A 76 8.63 5.66 10.34
N TYR A 77 7.93 4.72 9.69
CA TYR A 77 6.68 4.95 8.99
C TYR A 77 5.69 3.81 9.27
N PRO A 78 4.37 4.08 9.21
CA PRO A 78 3.37 3.03 9.24
C PRO A 78 3.52 2.12 8.00
N PRO A 79 3.37 0.80 8.14
CA PRO A 79 3.43 -0.12 7.01
C PRO A 79 2.27 0.12 6.04
N ILE A 80 2.49 -0.17 4.76
CA ILE A 80 1.46 -0.03 3.71
C ILE A 80 0.19 -0.81 4.06
N ALA A 81 0.33 -1.98 4.68
CA ALA A 81 -0.81 -2.78 5.13
C ALA A 81 -1.72 -2.02 6.10
N GLU A 82 -1.16 -1.24 7.04
CA GLU A 82 -1.93 -0.39 7.94
C GLU A 82 -2.61 0.76 7.19
N LEU A 83 -1.91 1.34 6.20
CA LEU A 83 -2.46 2.41 5.37
C LEU A 83 -3.61 1.95 4.47
N ALA A 84 -3.61 0.67 4.10
CA ALA A 84 -4.62 0.03 3.28
C ALA A 84 -5.86 -0.43 4.08
N GLU A 85 -5.81 -0.35 5.41
CA GLU A 85 -6.95 -0.73 6.24
C GLU A 85 -8.16 0.19 6.04
N ARG A 86 -9.35 -0.34 6.35
CA ARG A 86 -10.60 0.42 6.25
C ARG A 86 -10.68 1.51 7.33
N GLU A 87 -10.86 2.76 6.91
CA GLU A 87 -11.10 3.91 7.78
C GLU A 87 -12.53 4.42 7.64
N LEU A 88 -13.22 4.69 8.76
CA LEU A 88 -14.48 5.43 8.78
C LEU A 88 -14.19 6.92 8.92
N LYS A 89 -14.76 7.74 8.04
CA LYS A 89 -14.58 9.20 8.01
C LYS A 89 -15.84 9.89 8.54
N LEU A 90 -15.96 10.02 9.85
CA LEU A 90 -17.14 10.56 10.53
C LEU A 90 -16.82 11.93 11.13
N ALA A 91 -17.60 12.95 10.77
CA ALA A 91 -17.43 14.32 11.29
C ALA A 91 -15.98 14.85 11.19
N GLY A 92 -15.26 14.51 10.12
CA GLY A 92 -13.86 14.89 9.92
C GLY A 92 -12.82 14.05 10.67
N VAL A 93 -13.24 13.05 11.45
CA VAL A 93 -12.37 12.11 12.16
C VAL A 93 -12.21 10.82 11.36
N ARG A 94 -11.00 10.26 11.37
CA ARG A 94 -10.69 8.94 10.80
C ARG A 94 -10.64 7.90 11.93
N ILE A 95 -11.60 7.00 11.93
CA ILE A 95 -11.79 5.96 12.94
C ILE A 95 -11.45 4.60 12.32
N LYS A 96 -10.63 3.81 13.01
CA LYS A 96 -10.30 2.43 12.67
C LYS A 96 -11.28 1.51 13.40
N PRO A 97 -12.21 0.85 12.67
CA PRO A 97 -13.28 0.07 13.30
C PRO A 97 -12.80 -1.17 14.05
N SER A 98 -11.59 -1.65 13.79
CA SER A 98 -11.08 -2.84 14.46
C SER A 98 -10.67 -2.60 15.91
N ILE A 99 -10.44 -1.33 16.29
CA ILE A 99 -10.01 -0.92 17.63
C ILE A 99 -10.82 0.25 18.19
N ASP A 100 -11.92 0.62 17.52
CA ASP A 100 -12.77 1.77 17.85
C ASP A 100 -12.01 3.08 18.16
N GLY A 101 -10.85 3.24 17.52
CA GLY A 101 -9.87 4.28 17.82
C GLY A 101 -9.49 5.11 16.60
N ARG A 102 -8.62 6.09 16.78
CA ARG A 102 -8.10 6.91 15.65
C ARG A 102 -7.21 6.07 14.73
N SER A 103 -7.44 6.13 13.42
CA SER A 103 -6.71 5.31 12.42
C SER A 103 -5.22 5.59 12.26
N ARG A 104 -4.75 6.76 12.72
CA ARG A 104 -3.36 7.23 12.47
C ARG A 104 -2.57 7.39 13.77
N THR A 105 -2.78 6.49 14.71
CA THR A 105 -2.08 6.50 15.99
C THR A 105 -0.77 5.74 15.86
N ARG A 106 0.33 6.36 16.26
CA ARG A 106 1.64 5.72 16.25
C ARG A 106 1.74 4.75 17.43
N GLY A 107 2.01 3.47 17.13
CA GLY A 107 2.25 2.44 18.15
C GLY A 107 3.73 2.11 18.29
N ALA A 108 4.19 1.79 19.49
CA ALA A 108 5.51 1.25 19.71
C ALA A 108 5.59 -0.21 19.26
N ILE A 109 6.74 -0.55 18.67
CA ILE A 109 7.04 -1.86 18.10
C ILE A 109 8.04 -2.64 18.95
N GLY A 110 8.62 -2.01 19.98
CA GLY A 110 9.56 -2.66 20.87
C GLY A 110 9.73 -1.89 22.17
N LEU A 111 10.00 -2.64 23.24
CA LEU A 111 10.31 -2.11 24.55
C LEU A 111 11.61 -2.72 25.05
N SER A 112 12.49 -1.91 25.63
CA SER A 112 13.69 -2.37 26.29
C SER A 112 13.89 -1.61 27.58
N VAL A 113 14.27 -2.30 28.64
CA VAL A 113 14.56 -1.68 29.94
C VAL A 113 16.06 -1.57 30.08
N ARG A 114 16.54 -0.37 30.38
CA ARG A 114 17.97 -0.08 30.55
C ARG A 114 18.22 0.45 31.95
N ARG A 115 19.23 -0.10 32.60
CA ARG A 115 19.67 0.39 33.91
C ARG A 115 20.65 1.54 33.74
N LEU A 116 20.48 2.59 34.54
CA LEU A 116 21.23 3.84 34.36
C LEU A 116 22.68 3.75 34.81
N ARG A 117 22.98 2.88 35.78
CA ARG A 117 24.35 2.70 36.33
C ARG A 117 25.33 2.01 35.39
N ASP A 118 24.89 0.95 34.73
CA ASP A 118 25.72 0.04 33.91
C ASP A 118 25.37 0.15 32.43
N LEU A 119 24.33 0.93 32.08
CA LEU A 119 23.95 1.25 30.72
C LEU A 119 23.60 0.02 29.87
N GLN A 120 23.31 -1.12 30.52
CA GLN A 120 22.89 -2.35 29.87
C GLN A 120 21.39 -2.31 29.56
N ALA A 121 21.04 -2.56 28.30
CA ALA A 121 19.66 -2.62 27.83
C ALA A 121 19.22 -4.08 27.67
N THR A 122 18.06 -4.40 28.25
CA THR A 122 17.44 -5.73 28.15
C THR A 122 16.08 -5.59 27.47
N PRO A 123 15.82 -6.32 26.37
CA PRO A 123 14.51 -6.30 25.73
C PRO A 123 13.44 -6.90 26.65
N VAL A 124 12.22 -6.36 26.58
CA VAL A 124 11.07 -6.92 27.31
C VAL A 124 10.63 -8.21 26.64
N SER A 125 10.57 -9.30 27.39
CA SER A 125 10.14 -10.61 26.91
C SER A 125 8.61 -10.74 26.90
N GLY A 126 8.07 -11.57 25.98
CA GLY A 126 6.64 -11.90 25.93
C GLY A 126 5.78 -10.92 25.11
N LEU A 127 6.41 -10.03 24.34
CA LEU A 127 5.70 -9.21 23.36
C LEU A 127 5.22 -10.08 22.18
N PRO A 128 4.01 -9.87 21.67
CA PRO A 128 3.57 -10.48 20.41
C PRO A 128 4.41 -9.96 19.23
N GLU A 129 4.36 -10.66 18.08
CA GLU A 129 5.20 -10.36 16.91
C GLU A 129 4.99 -8.93 16.34
N ASP A 130 3.76 -8.41 16.39
CA ASP A 130 3.42 -7.04 15.99
C ASP A 130 2.69 -6.32 17.15
N PRO A 131 3.42 -5.83 18.18
CA PRO A 131 2.83 -5.46 19.45
C PRO A 131 2.05 -4.14 19.43
N ARG A 132 2.34 -3.22 18.51
CA ARG A 132 1.65 -1.93 18.30
C ARG A 132 1.10 -1.29 19.57
N LEU A 133 1.99 -1.02 20.51
CA LEU A 133 1.62 -0.57 21.85
C LEU A 133 1.33 0.94 21.84
N GLY A 134 0.16 1.34 22.34
CA GLY A 134 -0.20 2.74 22.54
C GLY A 134 -0.18 3.12 24.02
N ASN A 135 -0.08 4.42 24.31
CA ASN A 135 -0.26 4.99 25.65
C ASN A 135 0.72 4.41 26.70
N ILE A 136 2.00 4.65 26.47
CA ILE A 136 3.14 4.05 27.19
C ILE A 136 4.02 5.12 27.86
N ASP A 137 3.41 6.25 28.21
CA ASP A 137 4.07 7.44 28.74
C ASP A 137 3.88 7.58 30.26
#